data_AF-A0A6D0EZ96-F1
#
_entry.id   AF-A0A6D0EZ96-F1
#
_cell.length_a   1.000
_cell.length_b   1.000
_cell.length_c   1.000
_cell.angle_alpha   90.00
_cell.angle_beta   90.00
_cell.angle_gamma   90.00
#
_symmetry.space_group_name_H-M   'P 1'
#
loop_
_entity.id
_entity.type
_entity.pdbx_description
1 polymer ?
#
loop_
_entity_poly.entity_id
_entity_poly.type
_entity_poly.pdbx_seq_one_letter_code
_entity_poly.pdbx_strand_id
1 'polypeptide(L)'
;AWENEALLAANELGKDKFEIVTPSESILAEPTVSVVDKVVEKKGTKEVAEAYLKYLYSPEGQEIAAKNYYRPRDAEVAKKYENAFPKLKLFTIDEEFGGWTKAQKEHFANGGTFDQISKR
;
A
#
# COMPACT_ATOMS: atom_id res chain seq x y z
N ALA A 1 9.00 3.39 -7.63
CA ALA A 1 9.09 2.66 -6.36
C ALA A 1 7.92 3.08 -5.49
N TRP A 2 7.43 2.19 -4.63
CA TRP A 2 6.50 2.58 -3.57
C TRP A 2 7.22 3.44 -2.52
N GLU A 3 6.47 4.20 -1.71
CA GLU A 3 7.07 5.06 -0.65
C GLU A 3 7.92 4.25 0.33
N ASN A 4 7.44 3.07 0.74
CA ASN A 4 8.16 2.20 1.66
C ASN A 4 9.51 1.73 1.08
N GLU A 5 9.56 1.40 -0.22
CA GLU A 5 10.78 0.97 -0.91
C GLU A 5 11.77 2.13 -1.04
N ALA A 6 11.28 3.34 -1.34
CA ALA A 6 12.12 4.53 -1.43
C ALA A 6 12.75 4.87 -0.07
N LEU A 7 11.96 4.82 1.01
CA LEU A 7 12.43 5.06 2.37
C LEU A 7 13.41 3.97 2.84
N LEU A 8 13.12 2.70 2.51
CA LEU A 8 14.01 1.58 2.81
C LEU A 8 15.35 1.74 2.07
N ALA A 9 15.33 2.02 0.77
CA ALA A 9 16.54 2.22 -0.02
C ALA A 9 17.37 3.41 0.50
N ALA A 10 16.75 4.54 0.83
CA ALA A 10 17.45 5.68 1.41
C ALA A 10 18.07 5.36 2.78
N ASN A 11 17.43 4.50 3.57
CA ASN A 11 17.95 4.06 4.86
C ASN A 11 19.08 3.03 4.75
N GLU A 12 19.01 2.09 3.79
CA GLU A 12 20.02 1.04 3.60
C GLU A 12 21.22 1.47 2.77
N LEU A 13 21.01 2.25 1.71
CA LEU A 13 22.05 2.60 0.73
C LEU A 13 22.72 3.96 1.02
N GLY A 14 22.18 4.71 1.99
CA GLY A 14 22.68 6.03 2.38
C GLY A 14 21.87 7.18 1.76
N LYS A 15 21.53 8.16 2.60
CA LYS A 15 20.72 9.34 2.22
C LYS A 15 21.43 10.29 1.25
N ASP A 16 22.73 10.12 1.05
CA ASP A 16 23.55 10.87 0.09
C ASP A 16 23.50 10.28 -1.33
N LYS A 17 22.97 9.07 -1.50
CA LYS A 17 22.89 8.38 -2.80
C LYS A 17 21.57 8.62 -3.52
N PHE A 18 20.51 8.89 -2.78
CA PHE A 18 19.16 9.05 -3.30
C PHE A 18 18.46 10.24 -2.67
N GLU A 19 17.74 10.98 -3.50
CA GLU A 19 16.81 12.01 -3.06
C GLU A 19 15.38 11.49 -3.22
N ILE A 20 14.59 11.56 -2.15
CA ILE A 20 13.15 11.27 -2.21
C ILE A 20 12.43 12.59 -2.43
N VAL A 21 11.83 12.75 -3.62
CA VAL A 21 11.00 13.92 -3.93
C VAL A 21 9.54 13.60 -3.63
N THR A 22 9.00 14.26 -2.62
CA THR A 22 7.57 14.16 -2.27
C THR A 22 6.76 15.19 -3.08
N PRO A 23 5.83 14.76 -3.95
CA PRO A 23 5.01 15.69 -4.75
C PRO A 23 4.01 16.46 -3.87
N SER A 24 3.39 17.50 -4.43
CA SER A 24 2.36 18.29 -3.72
C SER A 24 1.08 17.50 -3.42
N GLU A 25 0.79 16.49 -4.23
CA GLU A 25 -0.32 15.55 -4.05
C GLU A 25 0.02 14.17 -4.60
N SER A 26 -0.65 13.14 -4.08
CA SER A 26 -0.48 11.74 -4.48
C SER A 26 -1.73 10.93 -4.16
N ILE A 27 -1.70 9.63 -4.44
CA ILE A 27 -2.81 8.70 -4.21
C ILE A 27 -2.60 7.90 -2.93
N LEU A 28 -3.67 7.72 -2.14
CA LEU A 28 -3.67 6.76 -1.03
C LEU A 28 -3.66 5.34 -1.62
N ALA A 29 -2.50 4.69 -1.55
CA ALA A 29 -2.37 3.29 -1.92
C ALA A 29 -2.79 2.38 -0.76
N GLU A 30 -3.71 1.45 -1.00
CA GLU A 30 -4.31 0.58 0.02
C GLU A 30 -4.11 -0.90 -0.33
N PRO A 31 -2.94 -1.50 -0.02
CA PRO A 31 -2.69 -2.91 -0.29
C PRO A 31 -3.69 -3.83 0.43
N THR A 32 -4.52 -4.53 -0.34
CA THR A 32 -5.56 -5.40 0.18
C THR A 32 -5.04 -6.81 0.47
N VAL A 33 -5.44 -7.37 1.62
CA VAL A 33 -5.20 -8.77 1.98
C VAL A 33 -6.52 -9.53 2.08
N SER A 34 -6.51 -10.84 1.75
CA SER A 34 -7.71 -11.68 1.83
C SER A 34 -7.37 -13.15 2.05
N VAL A 35 -8.28 -13.89 2.69
CA VAL A 35 -8.21 -15.35 2.78
C VAL A 35 -8.74 -15.95 1.47
N VAL A 36 -8.09 -17.02 1.00
CA VAL A 36 -8.55 -17.75 -0.18
C VAL A 36 -9.40 -18.94 0.27
N ASP A 37 -10.72 -18.75 0.37
CA ASP A 37 -11.67 -19.70 0.96
C ASP A 37 -11.49 -21.13 0.44
N LYS A 38 -11.54 -21.33 -0.88
CA LYS A 38 -11.40 -22.64 -1.52
C LYS A 38 -10.12 -23.38 -1.13
N VAL A 39 -9.03 -22.65 -0.86
CA VAL A 39 -7.73 -23.24 -0.50
C VAL A 39 -7.72 -23.62 0.98
N VAL A 40 -8.19 -22.74 1.85
CA VAL A 40 -8.17 -22.99 3.30
C VAL A 40 -9.18 -24.07 3.70
N GLU A 41 -10.30 -24.18 3.00
CA GLU A 41 -11.26 -25.28 3.14
C GLU A 41 -10.62 -26.61 2.75
N LYS A 42 -10.00 -26.68 1.57
CA LYS A 42 -9.32 -27.89 1.09
C LYS A 42 -8.19 -28.35 2.01
N LYS A 43 -7.47 -27.42 2.64
CA LYS A 43 -6.31 -27.70 3.49
C LYS A 43 -6.64 -27.79 4.98
N GLY A 44 -7.85 -27.46 5.40
CA GLY A 44 -8.21 -27.37 6.82
C GLY A 44 -7.43 -26.29 7.58
N THR A 45 -7.05 -25.20 6.90
CA THR A 45 -6.19 -24.14 7.47
C THR A 45 -6.91 -22.81 7.69
N LYS A 46 -8.25 -22.82 7.74
CA LYS A 46 -9.06 -21.59 7.82
C LYS A 46 -8.72 -20.75 9.06
N GLU A 47 -8.72 -21.39 10.23
CA GLU A 47 -8.50 -20.71 11.50
C GLU A 47 -7.13 -20.01 11.56
N VAL A 48 -6.05 -20.72 11.17
CA VAL A 48 -4.70 -20.15 11.18
C VAL A 48 -4.52 -19.05 10.12
N ALA A 49 -5.14 -19.17 8.95
CA ALA A 49 -5.07 -18.15 7.92
C ALA A 49 -5.83 -16.87 8.32
N GLU A 50 -7.02 -17.00 8.92
CA GLU A 50 -7.75 -15.87 9.46
C GLU A 50 -7.00 -15.19 10.61
N ALA A 51 -6.42 -15.99 11.53
CA ALA A 51 -5.60 -15.46 12.63
C ALA A 51 -4.39 -14.68 12.10
N TYR A 52 -3.71 -15.21 11.08
CA TYR A 52 -2.59 -14.53 10.42
C TYR A 52 -2.99 -13.15 9.89
N LEU A 53 -4.10 -13.05 9.14
CA LEU A 53 -4.54 -11.75 8.62
C LEU A 53 -5.01 -10.80 9.73
N LYS A 54 -5.74 -11.30 10.73
CA LYS A 54 -6.14 -10.49 11.90
C LYS A 54 -4.93 -9.93 12.63
N TYR A 55 -3.85 -10.70 12.73
CA TYR A 55 -2.62 -10.27 13.41
C TYR A 55 -1.89 -9.13 12.69
N LEU A 56 -2.03 -8.99 11.37
CA LEU A 56 -1.53 -7.82 10.64
C LEU A 56 -2.12 -6.51 11.19
N TYR A 57 -3.33 -6.55 11.76
CA TYR A 57 -4.03 -5.41 12.35
C TYR A 57 -3.90 -5.33 13.88
N SER A 58 -3.12 -6.22 14.49
CA SER A 58 -2.75 -6.08 15.90
C SER A 58 -1.78 -4.90 16.08
N PRO A 59 -1.65 -4.33 17.29
CA PRO A 59 -0.65 -3.29 17.55
C PRO A 59 0.77 -3.70 17.14
N GLU A 60 1.14 -4.97 17.34
CA GLU A 60 2.45 -5.49 16.92
C GLU A 60 2.60 -5.57 15.39
N GLY A 61 1.57 -6.07 14.68
CA GLY A 61 1.58 -6.11 13.22
C GLY A 61 1.69 -4.71 12.61
N GLN A 62 0.99 -3.74 13.19
CA GLN A 62 1.03 -2.33 12.77
C GLN A 62 2.38 -1.67 13.09
N GLU A 63 2.97 -1.98 14.24
CA GLU A 63 4.32 -1.55 14.61
C GLU A 63 5.39 -2.10 13.65
N ILE A 64 5.27 -3.38 13.26
CA ILE A 64 6.15 -3.99 12.26
C ILE A 64 5.99 -3.29 10.91
N ALA A 65 4.75 -3.02 10.48
CA ALA A 65 4.49 -2.29 9.24
C ALA A 65 5.18 -0.92 9.22
N ALA A 66 5.03 -0.15 10.30
CA ALA A 66 5.65 1.18 10.43
C ALA A 66 7.19 1.13 10.42
N LYS A 67 7.79 0.15 11.09
CA LYS A 67 9.26 -0.07 11.07
C LYS A 67 9.79 -0.41 9.69
N ASN A 68 8.96 -1.00 8.84
CA ASN A 68 9.26 -1.32 7.45
C ASN A 68 8.71 -0.27 6.47
N TYR A 69 8.46 0.95 6.95
CA TYR A 69 8.07 2.12 6.15
C TYR A 69 6.73 2.01 5.44
N TYR A 70 5.83 1.13 5.90
CA TYR A 70 4.42 1.16 5.52
C TYR A 70 3.64 2.04 6.50
N ARG A 71 2.71 2.86 5.99
CA ARG A 71 1.84 3.70 6.82
C ARG A 71 0.83 2.82 7.58
N PRO A 72 0.87 2.72 8.92
CA PRO A 72 -0.07 1.91 9.68
C PRO A 72 -1.46 2.58 9.76
N ARG A 73 -2.50 1.77 10.00
CA ARG A 73 -3.89 2.20 10.20
C ARG A 73 -4.26 2.38 11.67
N ASP A 74 -3.56 1.69 12.57
CA ASP A 74 -3.71 1.94 14.00
C ASP A 74 -3.29 3.38 14.32
N ALA A 75 -4.18 4.14 14.95
CA ALA A 75 -3.98 5.56 15.18
C ALA A 75 -2.84 5.85 16.17
N GLU A 76 -2.63 4.99 17.16
CA GLU A 76 -1.57 5.15 18.15
C GLU A 76 -0.21 4.87 17.52
N VAL A 77 -0.10 3.80 16.73
CA VAL A 77 1.12 3.47 15.98
C VAL A 77 1.40 4.53 14.91
N ALA A 78 0.38 4.98 14.16
CA ALA A 78 0.53 6.03 13.15
C ALA A 78 1.09 7.33 13.75
N LYS A 79 0.56 7.74 14.92
CA LYS A 79 1.06 8.91 15.64
C LYS A 79 2.50 8.72 16.12
N LYS A 80 2.84 7.54 16.64
CA LYS A 80 4.20 7.23 17.10
C LYS A 80 5.24 7.33 15.99
N TYR A 81 4.88 6.99 14.76
CA TYR A 81 5.77 6.99 13.59
C TYR A 81 5.55 8.17 12.64
N GLU A 82 4.80 9.21 13.04
CA GLU A 82 4.42 10.32 12.14
C GLU A 82 5.63 11.01 11.49
N ASN A 83 6.75 11.11 12.20
CA ASN A 83 7.97 11.77 11.73
C ASN A 83 8.74 10.96 10.68
N ALA A 84 8.41 9.67 10.49
CA ALA A 84 9.01 8.85 9.44
C ALA A 84 8.38 9.10 8.06
N PHE A 85 7.20 9.71 8.02
CA PHE A 85 6.43 9.88 6.79
C PHE A 85 6.22 11.36 6.46
N PRO A 86 6.42 11.77 5.21
CA PRO A 86 6.11 13.14 4.83
C PRO A 86 4.59 13.38 4.89
N LYS A 87 4.23 14.61 5.30
CA LYS A 87 2.84 15.10 5.18
C LYS A 87 2.56 15.38 3.71
N LEU A 88 1.47 14.83 3.20
CA LEU A 88 1.11 14.94 1.79
C LEU A 88 -0.42 14.93 1.64
N LYS A 89 -0.93 15.68 0.66
CA LYS A 89 -2.34 15.65 0.26
C LYS A 89 -2.60 14.37 -0.54
N LEU A 90 -3.40 13.47 0.02
CA LEU A 90 -3.77 12.20 -0.61
C LEU A 90 -5.21 12.27 -1.14
N PHE A 91 -5.41 11.85 -2.38
CA PHE A 91 -6.74 11.49 -2.90
C PHE A 91 -6.91 9.97 -2.89
N THR A 92 -8.16 9.49 -2.85
CA THR A 92 -8.47 8.06 -2.91
C THR A 92 -8.90 7.64 -4.31
N ILE A 93 -8.87 6.32 -4.56
CA ILE A 93 -9.35 5.78 -5.83
C ILE A 93 -10.87 5.98 -6.03
N ASP A 94 -11.63 5.97 -4.94
CA ASP A 94 -13.08 6.14 -4.99
C ASP A 94 -13.45 7.58 -5.35
N GLU A 95 -12.76 8.57 -4.78
CA GLU A 95 -12.98 10.00 -5.03
C GLU A 95 -12.68 10.40 -6.48
N GLU A 96 -11.52 10.00 -7.01
CA GLU A 96 -11.06 10.48 -8.32
C GLU A 96 -11.47 9.57 -9.49
N PHE A 97 -11.59 8.26 -9.25
CA PHE A 97 -11.80 7.28 -10.33
C PHE A 97 -13.09 6.47 -10.20
N GLY A 98 -13.84 6.62 -9.09
CA GLY A 98 -15.05 5.82 -8.84
C GLY A 98 -14.77 4.35 -8.55
N GLY A 99 -13.59 4.07 -7.97
CA GLY A 99 -13.18 2.76 -7.49
C GLY A 99 -12.42 1.90 -8.51
N TRP A 100 -11.79 0.84 -8.00
CA TRP A 100 -10.86 -0.02 -8.76
C TRP A 100 -11.47 -0.61 -10.04
N THR A 101 -12.73 -1.06 -10.00
CA THR A 101 -13.37 -1.66 -11.18
C THR A 101 -13.45 -0.70 -12.35
N LYS A 102 -13.81 0.57 -12.09
CA LYS A 102 -13.91 1.59 -13.14
C LYS A 102 -12.53 2.01 -13.62
N ALA A 103 -11.61 2.33 -12.70
CA ALA A 103 -10.24 2.70 -13.00
C ALA A 103 -9.53 1.63 -13.86
N GLN A 104 -9.65 0.35 -13.47
CA GLN A 104 -9.04 -0.77 -14.19
C GLN A 104 -9.59 -0.91 -15.60
N LYS A 105 -10.91 -0.84 -15.76
CA LYS A 105 -11.57 -0.96 -17.07
C LYS A 105 -11.20 0.18 -18.01
N GLU A 106 -11.17 1.40 -17.51
CA GLU A 106 -10.95 2.60 -18.31
C GLU A 106 -9.48 2.76 -18.71
N HIS A 107 -8.57 2.61 -17.75
CA HIS A 107 -7.17 2.95 -17.95
C HIS A 107 -6.29 1.75 -18.30
N PHE A 108 -6.55 0.56 -17.73
CA PHE A 108 -5.59 -0.55 -17.73
C PHE A 108 -6.07 -1.83 -18.44
N ALA A 109 -7.31 -1.90 -18.91
CA ALA A 109 -7.76 -2.99 -19.77
C ALA A 109 -7.13 -2.86 -21.16
N ASN A 110 -7.11 -3.96 -21.93
CA ASN A 110 -6.65 -3.94 -23.32
C ASN A 110 -7.42 -2.87 -24.13
N GLY A 111 -6.69 -1.97 -24.78
CA GLY A 111 -7.24 -0.82 -25.51
C GLY A 111 -7.60 0.39 -24.63
N GLY A 112 -7.38 0.32 -23.32
CA GLY A 112 -7.63 1.39 -22.35
C GLY A 112 -6.69 2.57 -22.53
N THR A 113 -6.85 3.60 -21.69
CA THR A 113 -6.08 4.86 -21.79
C THR A 113 -4.57 4.62 -21.80
N PHE A 114 -4.07 3.70 -20.97
CA PHE A 114 -2.64 3.39 -20.90
C PHE A 114 -2.08 2.91 -22.24
N ASP A 115 -2.80 2.04 -22.95
CA ASP A 115 -2.41 1.58 -24.28
C ASP A 115 -2.42 2.71 -25.30
N GLN A 116 -3.38 3.64 -25.21
CA GLN A 116 -3.50 4.77 -26.12
C GLN A 116 -2.33 5.75 -25.98
N ILE A 117 -1.90 6.04 -24.75
CA ILE A 117 -0.77 6.95 -24.48
C ILE A 117 0.59 6.29 -24.66
N SER A 118 0.65 4.96 -24.64
CA SER A 118 1.91 4.19 -24.80
C SER A 118 2.22 3.84 -26.26
N LYS A 119 1.25 3.97 -27.17
CA LYS A 119 1.46 3.82 -28.61
C LYS A 119 2.39 4.93 -29.10
N ARG A 120 3.64 4.57 -29.39
CA ARG A 120 4.59 5.40 -30.13
C ARG A 120 4.41 5.18 -31.62
#